data_AF-A0A6S7G6Q1-F1
#
_entry.id   AF-A0A6S7G6Q1-F1
#
_cell.length_a   1.000
_cell.length_b   1.000
_cell.length_c   1.000
_cell.angle_alpha   90.00
_cell.angle_beta   90.00
_cell.angle_gamma   90.00
#
_symmetry.space_group_name_H-M   'P 1'
#
loop_
_entity.id
_entity.type
_entity.pdbx_description
1 polymer ?
#
loop_
_entity_poly.entity_id
_entity_poly.type
_entity_poly.pdbx_seq_one_letter_code
_entity_poly.pdbx_strand_id
1 'polypeptide(L)'
;MQYVYLKPYCRIQVYLVGFLLGYVMHRYSNTKTRPPSWMTTLLGWSAAAVLAMLLVYGPHKSILPGAEKWNKAENVLFGTFHRFLWGLVLVWVTYACHYGAGGLVQKFLSARFWIPLSRLTYNVYLIHYIILILMFFGAKGTIHYDLYTATYYFLANVMLSYGAAYVLSVVIEFPCANLEELILKYIRKARKRGD
;
A
#
# COMPACT_ATOMS: atom_id res chain seq x y z
N MET A 1 -7.21 8.57 18.28
CA MET A 1 -6.15 7.68 17.76
C MET A 1 -6.29 6.23 18.28
N GLN A 2 -6.43 5.97 19.58
CA GLN A 2 -6.42 4.59 20.14
C GLN A 2 -7.57 3.67 19.71
N TYR A 3 -8.80 4.18 19.50
CA TYR A 3 -9.97 3.31 19.27
C TYR A 3 -10.06 2.71 17.85
N VAL A 4 -9.46 3.34 16.83
CA VAL A 4 -9.66 2.98 15.40
C VAL A 4 -8.35 2.73 14.65
N TYR A 5 -7.23 3.30 15.09
CA TYR A 5 -5.97 3.20 14.36
C TYR A 5 -5.18 1.94 14.72
N LEU A 6 -5.22 1.52 15.99
CA LEU A 6 -4.47 0.36 16.47
C LEU A 6 -5.18 -0.99 16.21
N LYS A 7 -6.50 -0.99 15.99
CA LYS A 7 -7.26 -2.24 15.85
C LYS A 7 -7.23 -2.73 14.39
N PRO A 8 -6.62 -3.90 14.10
CA PRO A 8 -6.48 -4.41 12.74
C PRO A 8 -7.82 -4.77 12.10
N TYR A 9 -8.85 -5.09 12.90
CA TYR A 9 -10.19 -5.43 12.41
C TYR A 9 -10.83 -4.30 11.59
N CYS A 10 -10.52 -3.03 11.88
CA CYS A 10 -11.00 -1.89 11.10
C CYS A 10 -10.37 -1.80 9.69
N ARG A 11 -9.48 -2.72 9.33
CA ARG A 11 -8.83 -2.83 8.01
C ARG A 11 -9.28 -4.08 7.23
N ILE A 12 -10.07 -4.97 7.84
CA ILE A 12 -10.49 -6.26 7.23
C ILE A 12 -11.20 -6.06 5.88
N GLN A 13 -11.98 -4.98 5.76
CA GLN A 13 -12.74 -4.63 4.56
C GLN A 13 -11.87 -4.69 3.30
N VAL A 14 -10.71 -4.02 3.31
CA VAL A 14 -9.83 -3.91 2.14
C VAL A 14 -9.17 -5.25 1.80
N TYR A 15 -8.79 -6.01 2.83
CA TYR A 15 -8.24 -7.36 2.65
C TYR A 15 -9.26 -8.29 2.00
N LEU A 16 -10.53 -8.24 2.42
CA LEU A 16 -11.59 -9.04 1.82
C LEU A 16 -11.80 -8.69 0.35
N VAL A 17 -11.86 -7.39 -0.01
CA VAL A 17 -12.02 -6.99 -1.42
C VAL A 17 -10.85 -7.51 -2.27
N GLY A 18 -9.62 -7.35 -1.80
CA GLY A 18 -8.43 -7.85 -2.50
C GLY A 18 -8.39 -9.37 -2.62
N PHE A 19 -8.76 -10.09 -1.55
CA PHE A 19 -8.84 -11.54 -1.55
C PHE A 19 -9.90 -12.06 -2.54
N LEU A 20 -11.09 -11.44 -2.56
CA LEU A 20 -12.15 -11.78 -3.51
C LEU A 20 -11.70 -11.57 -4.95
N LEU A 21 -11.03 -10.45 -5.25
CA LEU A 21 -10.44 -10.21 -6.57
C LEU A 21 -9.44 -11.30 -6.92
N GLY A 22 -8.51 -11.61 -6.02
CA GLY A 22 -7.50 -12.65 -6.24
C GLY A 22 -8.12 -14.02 -6.50
N TYR A 23 -9.16 -14.39 -5.75
CA TYR A 23 -9.91 -15.63 -5.95
C TYR A 23 -10.61 -15.67 -7.31
N VAL A 24 -11.27 -14.58 -7.72
CA VAL A 24 -11.91 -14.46 -9.03
C VAL A 24 -10.86 -14.59 -10.13
N MET A 25 -9.75 -13.85 -10.05
CA MET A 25 -8.66 -13.91 -11.03
C MET A 25 -8.06 -15.31 -11.12
N HIS A 26 -7.83 -15.98 -9.99
CA HIS A 26 -7.34 -17.36 -9.96
C HIS A 26 -8.31 -18.33 -10.63
N ARG A 27 -9.62 -18.21 -10.35
CA ARG A 27 -10.65 -19.08 -10.95
C ARG A 27 -10.72 -18.92 -12.47
N TYR A 28 -10.52 -17.71 -12.98
CA TYR A 28 -10.53 -17.40 -14.41
C TYR A 28 -9.13 -17.38 -15.05
N SER A 29 -8.08 -17.79 -14.32
CA SER A 29 -6.69 -17.74 -14.80
C SER A 29 -6.42 -18.72 -15.94
N ASN A 30 -7.13 -19.85 -15.98
CA ASN A 30 -6.98 -20.87 -17.03
C ASN A 30 -7.81 -20.58 -18.29
N THR A 31 -8.68 -19.57 -18.24
CA THR A 31 -9.43 -19.13 -19.41
C THR A 31 -8.65 -18.03 -20.11
N LYS A 32 -8.54 -18.07 -21.45
CA LYS A 32 -8.07 -16.94 -22.26
C LYS A 32 -9.09 -15.81 -22.15
N THR A 33 -9.04 -15.12 -21.03
CA THR A 33 -9.87 -13.97 -20.69
C THR A 33 -9.48 -12.84 -21.62
N ARG A 34 -10.43 -12.40 -22.43
CA ARG A 34 -10.25 -11.25 -23.31
C ARG A 34 -10.13 -9.98 -22.45
N PRO A 35 -9.40 -8.96 -22.91
CA PRO A 35 -9.41 -7.68 -22.24
C PRO A 35 -10.85 -7.16 -22.11
N PRO A 36 -11.17 -6.42 -21.03
CA PRO A 36 -12.48 -5.79 -20.89
C PRO A 36 -12.78 -4.90 -22.10
N SER A 37 -14.07 -4.76 -22.42
CA SER A 37 -14.52 -3.87 -23.49
C SER A 37 -13.99 -2.44 -23.27
N TRP A 38 -13.81 -1.69 -24.36
CA TRP A 38 -13.38 -0.28 -24.29
C TRP A 38 -14.31 0.54 -23.38
N MET A 39 -15.63 0.33 -23.46
CA MET A 39 -16.61 1.02 -22.61
C MET A 39 -16.43 0.68 -21.13
N THR A 40 -16.24 -0.59 -20.79
CA THR A 40 -16.05 -0.99 -19.38
C THR A 40 -14.73 -0.47 -18.83
N THR A 41 -13.70 -0.43 -19.66
CA THR A 41 -12.40 0.16 -19.32
C THR A 41 -12.54 1.65 -19.01
N LEU A 42 -13.19 2.41 -19.90
CA LEU A 42 -13.40 3.85 -19.73
C LEU A 42 -14.25 4.17 -18.49
N LEU A 43 -15.37 3.47 -18.31
CA LEU A 43 -16.26 3.65 -17.17
C LEU A 43 -15.59 3.27 -15.85
N GLY A 44 -14.82 2.19 -15.82
CA GLY A 44 -14.13 1.79 -14.60
C GLY A 44 -12.99 2.74 -14.24
N TRP A 45 -12.24 3.25 -15.22
CA TRP A 45 -11.21 4.27 -14.95
C TRP A 45 -11.81 5.60 -14.50
N SER A 46 -12.90 6.05 -15.11
CA SER A 46 -13.59 7.28 -14.68
C SER A 46 -14.18 7.13 -13.28
N ALA A 47 -14.84 6.01 -13.00
CA ALA A 47 -15.37 5.71 -11.67
C ALA A 47 -14.25 5.63 -10.61
N ALA A 48 -13.15 4.95 -10.92
CA ALA A 48 -12.00 4.86 -10.03
C ALA A 48 -11.36 6.24 -9.76
N ALA A 49 -11.23 7.07 -10.79
CA ALA A 49 -10.69 8.43 -10.65
C ALA A 49 -11.61 9.33 -9.80
N VAL A 50 -12.93 9.31 -10.07
CA VAL A 50 -13.91 10.08 -9.30
C VAL A 50 -13.89 9.63 -7.84
N LEU A 51 -13.94 8.31 -7.57
CA LEU A 51 -13.88 7.78 -6.21
C LEU A 51 -12.57 8.14 -5.51
N ALA A 52 -11.42 8.01 -6.17
CA ALA A 52 -10.13 8.37 -5.59
C ALA A 52 -10.08 9.87 -5.22
N MET A 53 -10.53 10.74 -6.12
CA MET A 53 -10.58 12.19 -5.88
C MET A 53 -11.53 12.52 -4.72
N LEU A 54 -12.71 11.90 -4.67
CA LEU A 54 -13.69 12.13 -3.60
C LEU A 54 -13.15 11.68 -2.24
N LEU A 55 -12.40 10.58 -2.19
CA LEU A 55 -11.78 10.09 -0.96
C LEU A 55 -10.62 10.96 -0.48
N VAL A 56 -9.79 11.47 -1.39
CA VAL A 56 -8.64 12.32 -1.06
C VAL A 56 -9.09 13.73 -0.65
N TYR A 57 -9.98 14.34 -1.43
CA TYR A 57 -10.42 15.73 -1.22
C TYR A 57 -11.68 15.85 -0.36
N GLY A 58 -12.38 14.74 -0.06
CA GLY A 58 -13.57 14.76 0.79
C GLY A 58 -13.33 15.47 2.13
N PRO A 59 -12.31 15.08 2.91
CA PRO A 59 -11.97 15.72 4.19
C PRO A 59 -11.48 17.16 4.07
N HIS A 60 -11.13 17.64 2.88
CA HIS A 60 -10.56 18.98 2.71
C HIS A 60 -11.45 20.05 3.31
N LYS A 61 -12.78 19.95 3.10
CA LYS A 61 -13.73 20.94 3.59
C LYS A 61 -13.84 21.02 5.11
N SER A 62 -13.43 20.01 5.88
CA SER A 62 -13.52 20.00 7.36
C SER A 62 -12.19 20.20 8.08
N ILE A 63 -11.08 20.21 7.34
CA ILE A 63 -9.72 20.33 7.90
C ILE A 63 -9.24 21.79 7.88
N LEU A 64 -9.83 22.67 7.06
CA LEU A 64 -9.43 24.08 7.01
C LEU A 64 -9.82 24.85 8.28
N PRO A 65 -8.97 25.79 8.75
CA PRO A 65 -9.32 26.69 9.84
C PRO A 65 -10.52 27.56 9.42
N GLY A 66 -11.62 27.49 10.18
CA GLY A 66 -12.89 28.19 9.88
C GLY A 66 -13.92 27.37 9.10
N ALA A 67 -13.62 26.10 8.80
CA ALA A 67 -14.52 25.18 8.11
C ALA A 67 -15.77 24.79 8.93
N GLU A 68 -16.87 24.57 8.22
CA GLU A 68 -18.08 23.96 8.76
C GLU A 68 -17.78 22.51 9.20
N LYS A 69 -18.14 22.18 10.44
CA LYS A 69 -17.96 20.81 10.96
C LYS A 69 -18.85 19.87 10.15
N TRP A 70 -18.30 18.71 9.76
CA TRP A 70 -19.09 17.67 9.12
C TRP A 70 -20.32 17.29 9.92
N ASN A 71 -21.41 17.03 9.20
CA ASN A 71 -22.59 16.45 9.81
C ASN A 71 -22.23 15.06 10.40
N LYS A 72 -22.92 14.66 11.48
CA LYS A 72 -22.69 13.35 12.12
C LYS A 72 -22.80 12.20 11.12
N ALA A 73 -23.78 12.28 10.21
CA ALA A 73 -23.98 11.27 9.16
C ALA A 73 -22.79 11.18 8.21
N GLU A 74 -22.25 12.31 7.74
CA GLU A 74 -21.11 12.36 6.82
C GLU A 74 -19.85 11.78 7.47
N ASN A 75 -19.60 12.11 8.74
CA ASN A 75 -18.44 11.61 9.47
C ASN A 75 -18.50 10.09 9.69
N VAL A 76 -19.69 9.55 10.01
CA VAL A 76 -19.88 8.10 10.16
C VAL A 76 -19.74 7.39 8.82
N LEU A 77 -20.35 7.91 7.76
CA LEU A 77 -20.28 7.33 6.42
C LEU A 77 -18.83 7.31 5.90
N PHE A 78 -18.15 8.45 5.93
CA PHE A 78 -16.77 8.54 5.49
C PHE A 78 -15.88 7.66 6.36
N GLY A 79 -15.99 7.75 7.69
CA GLY A 79 -15.21 6.95 8.64
C GLY A 79 -15.34 5.44 8.42
N THR A 80 -16.51 4.97 8.01
CA THR A 80 -16.80 3.55 7.79
C THR A 80 -16.39 3.07 6.40
N PHE A 81 -16.73 3.83 5.35
CA PHE A 81 -16.62 3.39 3.94
C PHE A 81 -15.35 3.83 3.23
N HIS A 82 -14.64 4.88 3.68
CA HIS A 82 -13.48 5.41 2.94
C HIS A 82 -12.44 4.35 2.61
N ARG A 83 -12.17 3.42 3.54
CA ARG A 83 -11.20 2.34 3.36
C ARG A 83 -11.68 1.32 2.34
N PHE A 84 -12.93 0.87 2.48
CA PHE A 84 -13.56 -0.05 1.54
C PHE A 84 -13.56 0.49 0.11
N LEU A 85 -14.00 1.75 -0.06
CA LEU A 85 -14.02 2.42 -1.36
C LEU A 85 -12.60 2.58 -1.94
N TRP A 86 -11.61 2.90 -1.11
CA TRP A 86 -10.20 2.91 -1.54
C TRP A 86 -9.74 1.53 -2.01
N GLY A 87 -10.16 0.47 -1.32
CA GLY A 87 -9.93 -0.91 -1.74
C GLY A 87 -10.52 -1.23 -3.11
N LEU A 88 -11.74 -0.75 -3.40
CA LEU A 88 -12.38 -0.94 -4.72
C LEU A 88 -11.60 -0.24 -5.83
N VAL A 89 -11.11 0.98 -5.58
CA VAL A 89 -10.25 1.71 -6.52
C VAL A 89 -9.01 0.88 -6.85
N LEU A 90 -8.30 0.37 -5.84
CA LEU A 90 -7.10 -0.44 -6.03
C LEU A 90 -7.41 -1.77 -6.74
N VAL A 91 -8.55 -2.39 -6.44
CA VAL A 91 -9.01 -3.62 -7.11
C VAL A 91 -9.24 -3.39 -8.60
N TRP A 92 -9.89 -2.28 -8.97
CA TRP A 92 -10.05 -1.93 -10.38
C TRP A 92 -8.71 -1.70 -11.07
N VAL A 93 -7.81 -0.92 -10.45
CA VAL A 93 -6.47 -0.65 -11.01
C VAL A 93 -5.70 -1.96 -11.23
N THR A 94 -5.71 -2.86 -10.25
CA THR A 94 -5.03 -4.16 -10.33
C THR A 94 -5.63 -5.03 -11.44
N TYR A 95 -6.96 -5.13 -11.49
CA TYR A 95 -7.68 -5.87 -12.52
C TYR A 95 -7.36 -5.33 -13.93
N ALA A 96 -7.46 -4.02 -14.12
CA ALA A 96 -7.20 -3.37 -15.40
C ALA A 96 -5.75 -3.58 -15.86
N CYS A 97 -4.78 -3.47 -14.96
CA CYS A 97 -3.36 -3.71 -15.28
C CYS A 97 -3.09 -5.19 -15.61
N HIS A 98 -3.76 -6.13 -14.95
CA HIS A 98 -3.57 -7.55 -15.19
C HIS A 98 -4.11 -8.00 -16.56
N TYR A 99 -5.30 -7.53 -16.95
CA TYR A 99 -5.94 -7.90 -18.22
C TYR A 99 -5.55 -6.99 -19.40
N GLY A 100 -4.51 -6.16 -19.26
CA GLY A 100 -3.97 -5.33 -20.33
C GLY A 100 -4.79 -4.07 -20.67
N ALA A 101 -5.75 -3.70 -19.84
CA ALA A 101 -6.57 -2.49 -19.95
C ALA A 101 -6.01 -1.32 -19.11
N GLY A 102 -4.75 -1.40 -18.68
CA GLY A 102 -4.12 -0.43 -17.79
C GLY A 102 -3.44 0.77 -18.48
N GLY A 103 -3.26 0.73 -19.79
CA GLY A 103 -2.76 1.86 -20.59
C GLY A 103 -1.48 2.51 -20.03
N LEU A 104 -1.54 3.81 -19.76
CA LEU A 104 -0.42 4.59 -19.19
C LEU A 104 -0.08 4.17 -17.75
N VAL A 105 -1.09 3.88 -16.94
CA VAL A 105 -0.90 3.53 -15.52
C VAL A 105 -0.13 2.22 -15.40
N GLN A 106 -0.43 1.23 -16.25
CA GLN A 106 0.33 -0.02 -16.32
C GLN A 106 1.79 0.22 -16.72
N LYS A 107 2.06 1.10 -17.69
CA LYS A 107 3.45 1.43 -18.09
C LYS A 107 4.22 2.08 -16.94
N PHE A 108 3.58 2.98 -16.21
CA PHE A 108 4.18 3.66 -15.06
C PHE A 108 4.47 2.68 -13.91
N LEU A 109 3.50 1.84 -13.53
CA LEU A 109 3.63 0.87 -12.45
C LEU A 109 4.63 -0.24 -12.77
N SER A 110 4.73 -0.65 -14.03
CA SER A 110 5.68 -1.67 -14.48
C SER A 110 7.08 -1.13 -14.79
N ALA A 111 7.35 0.15 -14.52
CA ALA A 111 8.66 0.74 -14.77
C ALA A 111 9.75 0.09 -13.89
N ARG A 112 10.93 -0.18 -14.49
CA ARG A 112 12.06 -0.84 -13.79
C ARG A 112 12.56 -0.07 -12.57
N PHE A 113 12.32 1.25 -12.53
CA PHE A 113 12.62 2.12 -11.40
C PHE A 113 11.98 1.63 -10.09
N TRP A 114 10.79 1.03 -10.15
CA TRP A 114 10.07 0.55 -8.96
C TRP A 114 10.60 -0.76 -8.40
N ILE A 115 11.40 -1.53 -9.16
CA ILE A 115 11.90 -2.85 -8.75
C ILE A 115 12.76 -2.79 -7.47
N PRO A 116 13.79 -1.93 -7.35
CA PRO A 116 14.56 -1.86 -6.10
C PRO A 116 13.71 -1.37 -4.92
N LEU A 117 12.86 -0.36 -5.13
CA LEU A 117 11.98 0.18 -4.08
C LEU A 117 10.98 -0.88 -3.60
N SER A 118 10.39 -1.65 -4.50
CA SER A 118 9.40 -2.68 -4.16
C SER A 118 10.00 -3.81 -3.33
N ARG A 119 11.26 -4.19 -3.59
CA ARG A 119 11.99 -5.19 -2.79
C ARG A 119 12.26 -4.68 -1.37
N LEU A 120 12.52 -3.38 -1.21
CA LEU A 120 12.78 -2.76 0.10
C LEU A 120 11.52 -2.55 0.93
N THR A 121 10.33 -2.52 0.32
CA THR A 121 9.05 -2.20 0.98
C THR A 121 8.80 -3.05 2.23
N TYR A 122 9.19 -4.32 2.24
CA TYR A 122 9.04 -5.19 3.42
C TYR A 122 9.86 -4.67 4.61
N ASN A 123 11.14 -4.37 4.39
CA ASN A 123 12.00 -3.83 5.45
C ASN A 123 11.58 -2.42 5.87
N VAL A 124 11.14 -1.60 4.92
CA VAL A 124 10.54 -0.28 5.22
C VAL A 124 9.33 -0.45 6.13
N TYR A 125 8.45 -1.41 5.84
CA TYR A 125 7.28 -1.69 6.66
C TYR A 125 7.65 -2.08 8.10
N LEU A 126 8.74 -2.81 8.32
CA LEU A 126 9.19 -3.16 9.67
C LEU A 126 9.78 -1.95 10.42
N ILE A 127 10.59 -1.12 9.74
CA ILE A 127 11.42 -0.12 10.41
C ILE A 127 10.79 1.28 10.48
N HIS A 128 9.89 1.62 9.55
CA HIS A 128 9.33 2.98 9.44
C HIS A 128 8.62 3.43 10.72
N TYR A 129 7.93 2.52 11.41
CA TYR A 129 7.22 2.84 12.65
C TYR A 129 8.20 3.18 13.79
N ILE A 130 9.34 2.50 13.86
CA ILE A 130 10.40 2.81 14.82
C ILE A 130 10.96 4.21 14.54
N ILE A 131 11.21 4.54 13.28
CA ILE A 131 11.71 5.86 12.87
C ILE A 131 10.70 6.96 13.21
N LEU A 132 9.41 6.74 12.93
CA LEU A 132 8.34 7.66 13.31
C LEU A 132 8.34 7.91 14.82
N ILE A 133 8.42 6.85 15.64
CA ILE A 133 8.47 6.97 17.10
C ILE A 133 9.69 7.80 17.52
N LEU A 134 10.89 7.48 17.02
CA LEU A 134 12.11 8.20 17.38
C LEU A 134 12.02 9.70 17.02
N MET A 135 11.42 10.02 15.86
CA MET A 135 11.26 11.39 15.40
C MET A 135 10.27 12.19 16.26
N PHE A 136 9.11 11.61 16.58
CA PHE A 136 8.06 12.31 17.34
C PHE A 136 8.33 12.35 18.84
N PHE A 137 8.87 11.28 19.45
CA PHE A 137 9.25 11.30 20.87
C PHE A 137 10.54 12.09 21.12
N GLY A 138 11.43 12.19 20.12
CA GLY A 138 12.61 13.04 20.20
C GLY A 138 12.31 14.53 20.06
N ALA A 139 11.11 14.91 19.61
CA ALA A 139 10.72 16.30 19.45
C ALA A 139 10.56 16.97 20.83
N LYS A 140 11.45 17.94 21.11
CA LYS A 140 11.50 18.65 22.40
C LYS A 140 10.52 19.84 22.49
N GLY A 141 9.74 20.10 21.45
CA GLY A 141 8.85 21.26 21.35
C GLY A 141 7.54 20.93 20.66
N THR A 142 6.60 21.88 20.69
CA THR A 142 5.32 21.76 20.02
C THR A 142 5.50 21.84 18.50
N ILE A 143 4.98 20.84 17.79
CA ILE A 143 5.01 20.83 16.32
C ILE A 143 3.80 21.62 15.82
N HIS A 144 4.04 22.70 15.09
CA HIS A 144 2.97 23.43 14.42
C HIS A 144 2.48 22.64 13.20
N TYR A 145 1.18 22.36 13.18
CA TYR A 145 0.55 21.61 12.11
C TYR A 145 0.24 22.55 10.94
N ASP A 146 1.19 22.62 10.01
CA ASP A 146 1.04 23.34 8.73
C ASP A 146 1.42 22.39 7.58
N LEU A 147 0.93 22.68 6.37
CA LEU A 147 1.16 21.87 5.19
C LEU A 147 2.66 21.71 4.91
N TYR A 148 3.43 22.81 5.00
CA TYR A 148 4.88 22.78 4.80
C TYR A 148 5.56 21.81 5.77
N THR A 149 5.25 21.96 7.07
CA THR A 149 5.82 21.15 8.13
C THR A 149 5.43 19.68 7.97
N ALA A 150 4.17 19.39 7.65
CA ALA A 150 3.68 18.05 7.41
C ALA A 150 4.38 17.38 6.21
N THR A 151 4.55 18.10 5.09
CA THR A 151 5.26 17.60 3.92
C THR A 151 6.74 17.34 4.23
N TYR A 152 7.39 18.23 4.97
CA TYR A 152 8.78 18.05 5.40
C TYR A 152 8.95 16.78 6.23
N TYR A 153 8.13 16.60 7.28
CA TYR A 153 8.17 15.41 8.12
C TYR A 153 7.86 14.13 7.33
N PHE A 154 6.90 14.17 6.40
CA PHE A 154 6.58 13.03 5.55
C PHE A 154 7.79 12.62 4.68
N LEU A 155 8.39 13.56 3.95
CA LEU A 155 9.54 13.28 3.09
C LEU A 155 10.74 12.80 3.91
N ALA A 156 11.02 13.42 5.04
CA ALA A 156 12.10 13.00 5.94
C ALA A 156 11.89 11.56 6.41
N ASN A 157 10.69 11.20 6.85
CA ASN A 157 10.37 9.83 7.28
C ASN A 157 10.53 8.83 6.14
N VAL A 158 10.06 9.15 4.94
CA VAL A 158 10.21 8.26 3.77
C VAL A 158 11.68 8.04 3.47
N MET A 159 12.47 9.10 3.35
CA MET A 159 13.89 8.99 3.02
C MET A 159 14.68 8.22 4.08
N LEU A 160 14.45 8.52 5.37
CA LEU A 160 15.11 7.82 6.47
C LEU A 160 14.70 6.35 6.53
N SER A 161 13.42 6.04 6.30
CA SER A 161 12.92 4.66 6.33
C SER A 161 13.48 3.82 5.20
N TYR A 162 13.54 4.34 3.97
CA TYR A 162 14.16 3.63 2.85
C TYR A 162 15.67 3.49 3.03
N GLY A 163 16.36 4.51 3.57
CA GLY A 163 17.78 4.44 3.88
C GLY A 163 18.10 3.37 4.93
N ALA A 164 17.37 3.35 6.05
CA ALA A 164 17.54 2.37 7.11
C ALA A 164 17.15 0.95 6.65
N ALA A 165 16.06 0.81 5.90
CA ALA A 165 15.63 -0.45 5.31
C ALA A 165 16.67 -1.01 4.33
N TYR A 166 17.37 -0.14 3.59
CA TYR A 166 18.46 -0.54 2.72
C TYR A 166 19.63 -1.13 3.52
N VAL A 167 20.09 -0.44 4.57
CA VAL A 167 21.13 -0.96 5.46
C VAL A 167 20.73 -2.31 6.06
N LEU A 168 19.48 -2.43 6.53
CA LEU A 168 18.94 -3.68 7.07
C LEU A 168 18.96 -4.83 6.05
N SER A 169 18.55 -4.54 4.81
CA SER A 169 18.55 -5.55 3.73
C SER A 169 19.96 -6.06 3.42
N VAL A 170 20.95 -5.17 3.42
CA VAL A 170 22.34 -5.52 3.09
C VAL A 170 23.03 -6.28 4.22
N VAL A 171 22.81 -5.87 5.47
CA VAL A 171 23.51 -6.45 6.63
C VAL A 171 22.85 -7.73 7.12
N ILE A 172 21.53 -7.85 7.01
CA ILE A 172 20.78 -8.97 7.59
C ILE A 172 20.13 -9.83 6.50
N GLU A 173 19.29 -9.24 5.65
CA GLU A 173 18.45 -10.02 4.73
C GLU A 173 19.29 -10.81 3.70
N PHE A 174 20.24 -10.18 3.01
CA PHE A 174 21.05 -10.88 2.00
C PHE A 174 21.96 -11.97 2.61
N PRO A 175 22.68 -11.74 3.72
CA PRO A 175 23.45 -12.80 4.35
C PRO A 175 22.59 -13.96 4.85
N CYS A 176 21.43 -13.67 5.46
CA CYS A 176 20.50 -14.71 5.92
C CYS A 176 19.92 -15.50 4.75
N ALA A 177 19.52 -14.85 3.65
CA ALA A 177 19.00 -15.52 2.46
C ALA A 177 20.05 -16.44 1.82
N ASN A 178 21.31 -15.99 1.73
CA ASN A 178 22.41 -16.82 1.22
C ASN A 178 22.69 -18.02 2.12
N LEU A 179 22.62 -17.84 3.44
CA LEU A 179 22.81 -18.92 4.41
C LEU A 179 21.67 -19.94 4.34
N GLU A 180 20.42 -19.48 4.20
CA GLU A 180 19.24 -20.33 4.01
C GLU A 180 19.40 -21.19 2.75
N GLU A 181 19.81 -20.59 1.63
CA GLU A 181 20.03 -21.32 0.39
C GLU A 181 21.12 -22.39 0.54
N LEU A 182 22.20 -22.08 1.27
CA LEU A 182 23.29 -23.02 1.54
C LEU A 182 22.82 -24.20 2.40
N ILE A 183 22.06 -23.93 3.47
CA ILE A 183 21.49 -24.93 4.36
C ILE A 183 20.50 -25.83 3.59
N LEU A 184 19.61 -25.26 2.79
CA LEU A 184 18.65 -26.03 1.98
C LEU A 184 19.36 -26.90 0.93
N LYS A 185 20.43 -26.38 0.28
CA LYS A 185 21.26 -27.18 -0.63
C LYS A 185 21.92 -28.35 0.10
N TYR A 186 22.45 -28.11 1.31
CA TYR A 186 23.06 -29.16 2.13
C TYR A 186 22.04 -30.24 2.51
N ILE A 187 20.86 -29.86 3.01
CA ILE A 187 19.77 -30.79 3.38
C ILE A 187 19.33 -31.63 2.18
N ARG A 188 19.13 -31.00 1.01
CA ARG A 188 18.76 -31.72 -0.23
C ARG A 188 19.83 -32.73 -0.66
N LYS A 189 21.12 -32.38 -0.50
CA LYS A 189 22.23 -33.27 -0.82
C LYS A 189 22.35 -34.43 0.15
N ALA A 190 22.12 -34.19 1.45
CA ALA A 190 22.10 -35.25 2.46
C ALA A 190 20.97 -36.25 2.22
N ARG A 191 19.77 -35.76 1.86
CA ARG A 191 18.62 -36.62 1.52
C ARG A 191 18.89 -37.52 0.32
N LYS A 192 19.49 -37.00 -0.75
CA LYS A 192 19.87 -37.77 -1.95
C LYS A 192 20.97 -38.83 -1.73
N ARG A 193 21.66 -38.83 -0.59
CA ARG A 193 22.72 -39.81 -0.26
C ARG A 193 22.23 -40.93 0.66
N GLY A 194 21.03 -40.80 1.23
CA GLY A 194 20.42 -41.79 2.10
C GLY A 194 19.38 -42.67 1.39
N ASP A 195 19.12 -42.42 0.10
CA ASP A 195 18.36 -43.26 -0.83
C ASP A 195 19.35 -44.01 -1.73
#